data_AF-A0A417ZE98-F1
#
_entry.id   AF-A0A417ZE98-F1
#
_cell.length_a   1.000
_cell.length_b   1.000
_cell.length_c   1.000
_cell.angle_alpha   90.00
_cell.angle_beta   90.00
_cell.angle_gamma   90.00
#
_symmetry.space_group_name_H-M   'P 1'
#
loop_
_entity.id
_entity.type
_entity.pdbx_description
1 polymer ?
#
loop_
_entity_poly.entity_id
_entity_poly.type
_entity_poly.pdbx_seq_one_letter_code
_entity_poly.pdbx_strand_id
1 'polypeptide(L)'
;MKVPDWHQDQQYLELVSDLLAQPEIQRLQTIKQHHYSNRLEHSISVSYRSYLLGQKWHLNTRALARGGLLHDLFYYDWDPKQMDFRTHSYVHAHIALNNAAKLTTLSPMEADIIVKHMFGATTQMPRYWESLLVGLVDDECAIQEAMAPKLLLWKRKLQLK
;
A
#
# COMPACT_ATOMS: atom_id res chain seq x y z
N MET A 1 -1.65 18.69 -0.40
CA MET A 1 -2.66 18.50 -1.46
C MET A 1 -3.76 17.63 -0.86
N LYS A 2 -5.04 17.97 -1.00
CA LYS A 2 -6.12 17.11 -0.48
C LYS A 2 -6.26 15.92 -1.45
N VAL A 3 -6.05 14.69 -0.98
CA VAL A 3 -6.30 13.50 -1.81
C VAL A 3 -7.82 13.45 -2.06
N PRO A 4 -8.28 13.33 -3.32
CA PRO A 4 -9.70 13.18 -3.62
C PRO A 4 -10.30 11.92 -2.97
N ASP A 5 -11.62 11.81 -2.93
CA ASP A 5 -12.28 10.59 -2.46
C ASP A 5 -12.24 9.51 -3.56
N TRP A 6 -11.58 8.39 -3.28
CA TRP A 6 -11.42 7.30 -4.25
C TRP A 6 -12.74 6.62 -4.61
N HIS A 7 -13.77 6.69 -3.75
CA HIS A 7 -15.10 6.16 -4.05
C HIS A 7 -15.80 6.91 -5.18
N GLN A 8 -15.34 8.12 -5.52
CA GLN A 8 -15.91 8.95 -6.58
C GLN A 8 -15.14 8.86 -7.90
N ASP A 9 -13.96 8.23 -7.89
CA ASP A 9 -13.13 8.06 -9.10
C ASP A 9 -13.51 6.76 -9.82
N GLN A 10 -14.39 6.87 -10.81
CA GLN A 10 -14.87 5.73 -11.58
C GLN A 10 -13.75 5.02 -12.35
N GLN A 11 -12.76 5.75 -12.87
CA GLN A 11 -11.65 5.15 -13.61
C GLN A 11 -10.77 4.30 -12.68
N TYR A 12 -10.54 4.78 -11.44
CA TYR A 12 -9.84 3.98 -10.43
C TYR A 12 -10.67 2.75 -10.05
N LEU A 13 -11.96 2.90 -9.77
CA LEU A 13 -12.85 1.80 -9.38
C LEU A 13 -12.96 0.71 -10.46
N GLU A 14 -12.98 1.08 -11.73
CA GLU A 14 -12.93 0.14 -12.86
C GLU A 14 -11.69 -0.76 -12.83
N LEU A 15 -10.58 -0.27 -12.28
CA LEU A 15 -9.32 -1.01 -12.22
C LEU A 15 -9.22 -1.97 -11.02
N VAL A 16 -9.93 -1.70 -9.92
CA VAL A 16 -9.71 -2.40 -8.65
C VAL A 16 -10.95 -3.00 -7.99
N SER A 17 -12.17 -2.68 -8.46
CA SER A 17 -13.42 -3.15 -7.83
C SER A 17 -13.54 -4.68 -7.78
N ASP A 18 -13.01 -5.39 -8.78
CA ASP A 18 -12.91 -6.85 -8.80
C ASP A 18 -12.06 -7.41 -7.65
N LEU A 19 -11.00 -6.70 -7.27
CA LEU A 19 -10.13 -7.05 -6.14
C LEU A 19 -10.74 -6.62 -4.81
N LEU A 20 -11.29 -5.41 -4.73
CA LEU A 20 -11.94 -4.92 -3.51
C LEU A 20 -13.13 -5.79 -3.11
N ALA A 21 -13.82 -6.44 -4.05
CA ALA A 21 -14.89 -7.38 -3.74
C ALA A 21 -14.39 -8.72 -3.13
N GLN A 22 -13.09 -9.03 -3.17
CA GLN A 22 -12.55 -10.30 -2.68
C GLN A 22 -12.55 -10.34 -1.14
N PRO A 23 -13.03 -11.44 -0.52
CA PRO A 23 -12.99 -11.64 0.92
C PRO A 23 -11.58 -11.52 1.51
N GLU A 24 -10.58 -11.98 0.77
CA GLU A 24 -9.17 -11.95 1.13
C GLU A 24 -8.61 -10.53 1.25
N ILE A 25 -9.12 -9.60 0.44
CA ILE A 25 -8.78 -8.17 0.52
C ILE A 25 -9.53 -7.53 1.67
N GLN A 26 -10.84 -7.80 1.78
CA GLN A 26 -11.67 -7.26 2.87
C GLN A 26 -11.18 -7.69 4.26
N ARG A 27 -10.61 -8.90 4.39
CA ARG A 27 -10.00 -9.41 5.63
C ARG A 27 -8.89 -8.51 6.17
N LEU A 28 -8.21 -7.73 5.33
CA LEU A 28 -7.16 -6.81 5.78
C LEU A 28 -7.68 -5.72 6.74
N GLN A 29 -9.00 -5.46 6.78
CA GLN A 29 -9.63 -4.56 7.75
C GLN A 29 -9.45 -5.01 9.21
N THR A 30 -9.30 -6.32 9.44
CA THR A 30 -9.17 -6.86 10.80
C THR A 30 -7.75 -6.76 11.33
N ILE A 31 -6.80 -6.33 10.50
CA ILE A 31 -5.38 -6.31 10.85
C ILE A 31 -4.93 -4.88 11.07
N LYS A 32 -4.45 -4.60 12.28
CA LYS A 32 -4.05 -3.26 12.68
C LYS A 32 -2.78 -2.85 11.97
N GLN A 33 -2.76 -1.61 11.49
CA GLN A 33 -1.60 -0.94 10.92
C GLN A 33 -1.38 0.36 11.71
N HIS A 34 -0.12 0.65 12.09
CA HIS A 34 0.29 1.89 12.76
C HIS A 34 -0.68 2.49 13.81
N HIS A 35 -1.19 1.64 14.72
CA HIS A 35 -2.09 1.94 15.85
C HIS A 35 -3.47 2.58 15.53
N TYR A 36 -3.65 3.25 14.40
CA TYR A 36 -4.82 4.06 14.08
C TYR A 36 -5.43 3.77 12.69
N SER A 37 -4.81 2.91 11.90
CA SER A 37 -5.32 2.43 10.62
C SER A 37 -5.43 0.91 10.63
N ASN A 38 -6.04 0.36 9.58
CA ASN A 38 -5.91 -1.07 9.26
C ASN A 38 -5.20 -1.26 7.92
N ARG A 39 -4.76 -2.50 7.65
CA ARG A 39 -3.97 -2.80 6.45
C ARG A 39 -4.75 -2.58 5.15
N LEU A 40 -6.08 -2.70 5.17
CA LEU A 40 -6.90 -2.37 3.99
C LEU A 40 -6.85 -0.87 3.69
N GLU A 41 -7.07 -0.02 4.69
CA GLU A 41 -7.04 1.44 4.54
C GLU A 41 -5.69 1.94 4.02
N HIS A 42 -4.62 1.35 4.57
CA HIS A 42 -3.25 1.60 4.13
C HIS A 42 -3.06 1.20 2.65
N SER A 43 -3.42 -0.04 2.29
CA SER A 43 -3.28 -0.55 0.92
C SER A 43 -4.09 0.27 -0.09
N ILE A 44 -5.32 0.69 0.26
CA ILE A 44 -6.15 1.57 -0.57
C ILE A 44 -5.49 2.95 -0.73
N SER A 45 -4.93 3.51 0.34
CA SER A 45 -4.24 4.79 0.30
C SER A 45 -3.03 4.76 -0.63
N VAL A 46 -2.19 3.73 -0.51
CA VAL A 46 -1.01 3.52 -1.37
C VAL A 46 -1.43 3.32 -2.82
N SER A 47 -2.41 2.44 -3.06
CA SER A 47 -2.98 2.19 -4.38
C SER A 47 -3.47 3.46 -5.07
N TYR A 48 -4.33 4.22 -4.40
CA TYR A 48 -5.00 5.37 -5.02
C TYR A 48 -4.03 6.54 -5.25
N ARG A 49 -3.14 6.83 -4.29
CA ARG A 49 -2.12 7.88 -4.46
C ARG A 49 -1.14 7.53 -5.59
N SER A 50 -0.71 6.27 -5.65
CA SER A 50 0.15 5.77 -6.73
C SER A 50 -0.53 5.89 -8.09
N TYR A 51 -1.82 5.53 -8.19
CA TYR A 51 -2.62 5.71 -9.39
C TYR A 51 -2.69 7.17 -9.85
N LEU A 52 -3.00 8.12 -8.94
CA LEU A 52 -3.07 9.55 -9.27
C LEU A 52 -1.72 10.11 -9.76
N LEU A 53 -0.63 9.72 -9.11
CA LEU A 53 0.72 10.09 -9.56
C LEU A 53 1.05 9.45 -10.91
N GLY A 54 0.61 8.21 -11.13
CA GLY A 54 0.73 7.52 -12.41
C GLY A 54 0.01 8.23 -13.55
N GLN A 55 -1.20 8.75 -13.30
CA GLN A 55 -1.94 9.57 -14.28
C GLN A 55 -1.15 10.83 -14.63
N LYS A 56 -0.58 11.50 -13.62
CA LYS A 56 0.20 12.74 -13.80
C LYS A 56 1.51 12.51 -14.54
N TRP A 57 2.14 11.35 -14.35
CA TRP A 57 3.46 11.04 -14.91
C TRP A 57 3.41 10.09 -16.11
N HIS A 58 2.21 9.79 -16.62
CA HIS A 58 1.98 8.89 -17.75
C HIS A 58 2.60 7.49 -17.55
N LEU A 59 2.52 6.96 -16.33
CA LEU A 59 2.93 5.60 -15.98
C LEU A 59 1.77 4.61 -16.16
N ASN A 60 2.03 3.32 -15.97
CA ASN A 60 0.98 2.29 -16.02
C ASN A 60 0.06 2.37 -14.79
N THR A 61 -1.02 3.14 -14.92
CA THR A 61 -2.00 3.39 -13.86
C THR A 61 -2.70 2.12 -13.38
N ARG A 62 -2.94 1.14 -14.27
CA ARG A 62 -3.50 -0.16 -13.90
C ARG A 62 -2.58 -0.91 -12.96
N ALA A 63 -1.29 -1.01 -13.30
CA ALA A 63 -0.32 -1.70 -12.47
C ALA A 63 -0.12 -0.99 -11.12
N LEU A 64 -0.10 0.36 -11.10
CA LEU A 64 0.00 1.14 -9.87
C LEU A 64 -1.20 0.94 -8.94
N ALA A 65 -2.42 0.99 -9.49
CA ALA A 65 -3.63 0.75 -8.71
C ALA A 65 -3.67 -0.69 -8.16
N ARG A 66 -3.49 -1.69 -9.02
CA ARG A 66 -3.65 -3.09 -8.61
C ARG A 66 -2.46 -3.58 -7.78
N GLY A 67 -1.23 -3.30 -8.21
CA GLY A 67 -0.02 -3.64 -7.46
C GLY A 67 0.03 -2.92 -6.12
N GLY A 68 -0.34 -1.64 -6.07
CA GLY A 68 -0.44 -0.88 -4.83
C GLY A 68 -1.52 -1.41 -3.88
N LEU A 69 -2.66 -1.91 -4.38
CA LEU A 69 -3.68 -2.53 -3.52
C LEU A 69 -3.23 -3.88 -2.95
N LEU A 70 -2.36 -4.60 -3.66
CA LEU A 70 -1.95 -5.97 -3.34
C LEU A 70 -0.60 -6.08 -2.61
N HIS A 71 0.19 -4.99 -2.53
CA HIS A 71 1.57 -5.02 -2.04
C HIS A 71 1.70 -5.61 -0.63
N ASP A 72 0.68 -5.37 0.21
CA ASP A 72 0.63 -5.74 1.62
C ASP A 72 -0.39 -6.86 1.91
N LEU A 73 -0.65 -7.74 0.93
CA LEU A 73 -1.61 -8.83 1.07
C LEU A 73 -1.10 -10.00 1.94
N PHE A 74 -0.94 -9.77 3.24
CA PHE A 74 -0.57 -10.78 4.23
C PHE A 74 -1.38 -10.64 5.52
N TYR A 75 -1.55 -11.76 6.24
CA TYR A 75 -2.59 -11.90 7.28
C TYR A 75 -2.10 -12.02 8.72
N TYR A 76 -0.85 -11.66 8.99
CA TYR A 76 -0.26 -11.72 10.32
C TYR A 76 0.21 -10.33 10.79
N ASP A 77 0.46 -10.22 12.09
CA ASP A 77 1.07 -9.05 12.72
C ASP A 77 2.58 -9.27 12.90
N TRP A 78 3.37 -8.24 12.61
CA TRP A 78 4.81 -8.31 12.82
C TRP A 78 5.18 -8.00 14.28
N ASP A 79 5.97 -8.88 14.88
CA ASP A 79 6.61 -8.64 16.18
C ASP A 79 8.14 -8.49 15.98
N PRO A 80 8.71 -7.30 16.22
CA PRO A 80 10.15 -7.06 16.08
C PRO A 80 11.01 -7.88 17.05
N LYS A 81 10.42 -8.50 18.08
CA LYS A 81 11.13 -9.44 18.98
C LYS A 81 11.28 -10.83 18.36
N GLN A 82 10.44 -11.19 17.39
CA GLN A 82 10.41 -12.52 16.77
C GLN A 82 11.11 -12.54 15.42
N MET A 83 11.06 -11.42 14.67
CA MET A 83 11.64 -11.32 13.34
C MET A 83 12.19 -9.92 13.13
N ASP A 84 13.44 -9.81 12.67
CA ASP A 84 14.03 -8.51 12.36
C ASP A 84 13.34 -7.86 11.16
N PHE A 85 13.46 -6.54 11.07
CA PHE A 85 12.78 -5.73 10.06
C PHE A 85 13.13 -6.15 8.63
N ARG A 86 14.40 -6.42 8.31
CA ARG A 86 14.82 -6.78 6.95
C ARG A 86 14.26 -8.13 6.53
N THR A 87 14.29 -9.11 7.43
CA THR A 87 13.69 -10.42 7.19
C THR A 87 12.19 -10.30 7.02
N HIS A 88 11.50 -9.53 7.86
CA HIS A 88 10.09 -9.24 7.70
C HIS A 88 9.80 -8.64 6.33
N SER A 89 10.51 -7.57 5.95
CA SER A 89 10.36 -6.87 4.66
C SER A 89 10.44 -7.81 3.47
N TYR A 90 11.41 -8.74 3.49
CA TYR A 90 11.54 -9.74 2.45
C TYR A 90 10.38 -10.74 2.47
N VAL A 91 10.04 -11.28 3.65
CA VAL A 91 9.05 -12.35 3.79
C VAL A 91 7.64 -11.87 3.45
N HIS A 92 7.21 -10.70 3.96
CA HIS A 92 5.84 -10.22 3.69
C HIS A 92 5.63 -9.90 2.21
N ALA A 93 6.62 -9.32 1.52
CA ALA A 93 6.53 -9.03 0.10
C ALA A 93 6.32 -10.30 -0.75
N HIS A 94 7.01 -11.41 -0.41
CA HIS A 94 6.81 -12.69 -1.10
C HIS A 94 5.50 -13.38 -0.72
N ILE A 95 5.07 -13.29 0.55
CA ILE A 95 3.76 -13.79 0.97
C ILE A 95 2.65 -13.05 0.24
N ALA A 96 2.75 -11.72 0.14
CA ALA A 96 1.81 -10.88 -0.58
C ALA A 96 1.74 -11.25 -2.06
N LEU A 97 2.89 -11.44 -2.73
CA LEU A 97 2.93 -11.89 -4.12
C LEU A 97 2.23 -13.25 -4.29
N ASN A 98 2.53 -14.22 -3.43
CA ASN A 98 1.94 -15.55 -3.49
C ASN A 98 0.43 -15.54 -3.22
N ASN A 99 -0.06 -14.67 -2.34
CA ASN A 99 -1.49 -14.52 -2.09
C ASN A 99 -2.18 -13.82 -3.27
N ALA A 100 -1.58 -12.76 -3.80
CA ALA A 100 -2.10 -12.02 -4.94
C ALA A 100 -2.24 -12.91 -6.19
N ALA A 101 -1.24 -13.76 -6.46
CA ALA A 101 -1.25 -14.70 -7.57
C ALA A 101 -2.35 -15.77 -7.48
N LYS A 102 -2.91 -16.01 -6.28
CA LYS A 102 -4.08 -16.90 -6.10
C LYS A 102 -5.41 -16.19 -6.34
N LEU A 103 -5.45 -14.86 -6.17
CA LEU A 103 -6.67 -14.05 -6.33
C LEU A 103 -6.86 -13.55 -7.77
N THR A 104 -5.77 -13.28 -8.48
CA THR A 104 -5.84 -12.70 -9.82
C THR A 104 -4.62 -13.04 -10.66
N THR A 105 -4.75 -12.92 -11.97
CA THR A 105 -3.59 -13.00 -12.88
C THR A 105 -2.80 -11.70 -12.77
N LEU A 106 -1.52 -11.81 -12.44
CA LEU A 106 -0.62 -10.66 -12.32
C LEU A 106 0.19 -10.47 -13.59
N SER A 107 0.28 -9.23 -14.04
CA SER A 107 1.29 -8.81 -15.00
C SER A 107 2.70 -8.84 -14.36
N PRO A 108 3.76 -8.92 -15.18
CA PRO A 108 5.14 -8.83 -14.66
C PRO A 108 5.41 -7.57 -13.85
N MET A 109 4.75 -6.45 -14.18
CA MET A 109 4.90 -5.18 -13.47
C MET A 109 4.17 -5.19 -12.12
N GLU A 110 2.93 -5.69 -12.05
CA GLU A 110 2.22 -5.84 -10.77
C GLU A 110 2.97 -6.77 -9.82
N ALA A 111 3.51 -7.88 -10.32
CA ALA A 111 4.32 -8.79 -9.53
C ALA A 111 5.61 -8.12 -9.00
N ASP A 112 6.28 -7.32 -9.83
CA ASP A 112 7.49 -6.58 -9.45
C ASP A 112 7.19 -5.50 -8.40
N ILE A 113 6.07 -4.78 -8.53
CA ILE A 113 5.57 -3.82 -7.54
C ILE A 113 5.42 -4.53 -6.18
N ILE A 114 4.69 -5.64 -6.15
CA ILE A 114 4.37 -6.35 -4.90
C ILE A 114 5.65 -6.87 -4.24
N VAL A 115 6.55 -7.52 -4.98
CA VAL A 115 7.71 -8.17 -4.35
C VAL A 115 8.86 -7.20 -4.02
N LYS A 116 8.84 -5.97 -4.56
CA LYS A 116 9.96 -5.00 -4.43
C LYS A 116 9.58 -3.64 -3.87
N HIS A 117 8.34 -3.43 -3.40
CA HIS A 117 7.96 -2.16 -2.77
C HIS A 117 8.85 -1.82 -1.56
N MET A 118 9.36 -2.82 -0.83
CA MET A 118 10.32 -2.65 0.27
C MET A 118 11.78 -2.44 -0.19
N PHE A 119 12.02 -1.83 -1.36
CA PHE A 119 13.38 -1.57 -1.83
C PHE A 119 14.11 -0.60 -0.88
N GLY A 120 15.36 -0.92 -0.52
CA GLY A 120 16.13 -0.20 0.50
C GLY A 120 16.14 -0.92 1.85
N ALA A 121 15.00 -1.47 2.28
CA ALA A 121 14.96 -2.48 3.34
C ALA A 121 15.42 -3.84 2.83
N THR A 122 14.99 -4.20 1.62
CA THR A 122 15.42 -5.39 0.87
C THR A 122 16.47 -5.04 -0.20
N THR A 123 17.19 -6.03 -0.70
CA THR A 123 18.22 -5.87 -1.75
C THR A 123 17.68 -6.02 -3.17
N GLN A 124 16.38 -6.30 -3.34
CA GLN A 124 15.79 -6.56 -4.64
C GLN A 124 15.54 -5.26 -5.40
N MET A 125 16.32 -5.02 -6.46
CA MET A 125 16.20 -3.81 -7.27
C MET A 125 14.89 -3.80 -8.09
N PRO A 126 14.05 -2.77 -7.94
CA PRO A 126 12.87 -2.56 -8.77
C PRO A 126 13.20 -2.51 -10.25
N ARG A 127 12.43 -3.23 -11.08
CA ARG A 127 12.63 -3.23 -12.54
C ARG A 127 11.89 -2.07 -13.22
N TYR A 128 10.81 -1.60 -12.59
CA TYR A 128 9.90 -0.61 -13.14
C TYR A 128 9.87 0.66 -12.28
N TRP A 129 9.63 1.80 -12.90
CA TRP A 129 9.42 3.07 -12.19
C TRP A 129 8.18 3.00 -11.29
N GLU A 130 7.17 2.25 -11.71
CA GLU A 130 5.97 2.00 -10.94
C GLU A 130 6.28 1.30 -9.61
N SER A 131 7.19 0.34 -9.60
CA SER A 131 7.64 -0.35 -8.39
C SER A 131 8.34 0.60 -7.41
N LEU A 132 9.20 1.49 -7.92
CA LEU A 132 9.82 2.54 -7.09
C LEU A 132 8.76 3.51 -6.54
N LEU A 133 7.79 3.90 -7.37
CA LEU A 133 6.74 4.82 -6.98
C LEU A 133 5.87 4.25 -5.86
N VAL A 134 5.42 2.99 -5.99
CA VAL A 134 4.62 2.35 -4.94
C VAL A 134 5.39 2.28 -3.63
N GLY A 135 6.67 1.90 -3.64
CA GLY A 135 7.49 1.88 -2.42
C GLY A 135 7.63 3.27 -1.76
N LEU A 136 7.83 4.33 -2.54
CA LEU A 136 7.90 5.70 -1.99
C LEU A 136 6.57 6.18 -1.41
N VAL A 137 5.44 5.82 -2.04
CA VAL A 137 4.10 6.17 -1.56
C VAL A 137 3.74 5.36 -0.32
N ASP A 138 4.15 4.09 -0.28
CA ASP A 138 4.01 3.23 0.89
C ASP A 138 4.69 3.84 2.13
N ASP A 139 5.98 4.18 2.01
CA ASP A 139 6.73 4.87 3.07
C ASP A 139 6.05 6.18 3.50
N GLU A 140 5.56 6.98 2.55
CA GLU A 140 4.85 8.24 2.83
C GLU A 140 3.54 8.01 3.59
N CYS A 141 2.75 7.03 3.18
CA CYS A 141 1.51 6.61 3.84
C CYS A 141 1.77 6.11 5.25
N ALA A 142 2.73 5.19 5.43
CA ALA A 142 3.12 4.64 6.72
C ALA A 142 3.55 5.75 7.71
N ILE A 143 4.36 6.72 7.26
CA ILE A 143 4.76 7.88 8.07
C ILE A 143 3.55 8.73 8.46
N GLN A 144 2.65 9.03 7.52
CA GLN A 144 1.47 9.86 7.79
C GLN A 144 0.51 9.20 8.78
N GLU A 145 0.27 7.91 8.63
CA GLU A 145 -0.59 7.12 9.51
C GLU A 145 -0.01 7.08 10.93
N ALA A 146 1.30 6.86 11.06
CA ALA A 146 1.99 6.88 12.35
C ALA A 146 2.00 8.28 13.03
N MET A 147 2.01 9.36 12.24
CA MET A 147 2.14 10.75 12.73
C MET A 147 0.80 11.48 12.89
N ALA A 148 -0.28 11.01 12.25
CA ALA A 148 -1.64 11.56 12.33
C ALA A 148 -2.11 11.94 13.75
N PRO A 149 -1.95 11.10 14.79
CA PRO A 149 -2.34 11.48 16.16
C PRO A 149 -1.56 12.69 16.71
N LYS A 150 -0.26 12.82 16.42
CA LYS A 150 0.57 13.94 16.91
C LYS A 150 0.21 15.25 16.22
N LEU A 151 -0.10 15.23 14.91
CA LEU A 151 -0.58 16.38 14.17
C LEU A 151 -1.97 16.86 14.65
N LEU A 152 -2.88 15.92 14.93
CA LEU A 152 -4.21 16.27 15.45
C LEU A 152 -4.14 16.94 16.82
N LEU A 153 -3.28 16.42 17.71
CA LEU A 153 -3.05 16.98 19.04
C LEU A 153 -2.34 18.34 18.98
N TRP A 154 -1.39 18.52 18.07
CA TRP A 154 -0.70 19.80 17.86
C TRP A 154 -1.64 20.88 17.30
N LYS A 155 -2.48 20.55 16.31
CA LYS A 155 -3.49 21.47 15.77
C LYS A 155 -4.53 21.89 16.81
N ARG A 156 -5.00 20.96 17.65
CA ARG A 156 -5.89 21.30 18.78
C ARG A 156 -5.23 22.25 19.77
N LYS A 157 -3.95 22.07 20.09
CA LYS A 157 -3.20 23.00 20.95
C LYS A 157 -3.01 24.40 20.35
N LEU A 158 -2.87 24.51 19.04
CA LEU A 158 -2.76 25.80 18.35
C LEU A 158 -4.10 26.53 18.18
N GLN A 159 -5.22 25.80 18.13
CA GLN A 159 -6.58 26.37 18.07
C GLN A 159 -7.12 26.80 19.44
N LEU A 160 -6.46 26.40 20.53
CA LEU A 160 -6.80 26.76 21.91
C LEU A 160 -5.90 27.90 22.46
N LYS A 161 -5.15 28.57 21.59
CA LYS A 161 -4.39 29.81 21.86
C LYS A 161 -4.92 30.91 20.96
#